data_AF-D8LQY2-F1
#
_entry.id   AF-D8LQY2-F1
#
_cell.length_a   1.000
_cell.length_b   1.000
_cell.length_c   1.000
_cell.angle_alpha   90.00
_cell.angle_beta   90.00
_cell.angle_gamma   90.00
#
_symmetry.space_group_name_H-M   'P 1'
#
loop_
_entity.id
_entity.type
_entity.pdbx_description
1 polymer ?
#
loop_
_entity_poly.entity_id
_entity_poly.type
_entity_poly.pdbx_seq_one_letter_code
_entity_poly.pdbx_strand_id
1 'polypeptide(L)'
;MVVTEVRPEVLLGLSGAGRIWSPKTIQALAEGTERPLIFPMSNPSHKSECSAEDAAKYAQGRGIFASGSPFEDASYGGKVLPSNQSNNLYIFPGLALGAKLCEAKLVTDGMIMAASEALAASNRPEDLAEGRVYPGLSDVRGISVSVACSVMKQAHAEGVATEEKAIAAIERDRRAFGDDHDDRRDEDNLSPLGRYVTNKMYFPVYTPLAYVPRGVLE
;
A
#
# COMPACT_ATOMS: atom_id res chain seq x y z
N MET A 1 -31.04 6.75 -10.44
CA MET A 1 -30.15 6.15 -9.41
C MET A 1 -29.02 7.12 -9.18
N VAL A 2 -28.53 7.32 -7.95
CA VAL A 2 -27.49 8.33 -7.65
C VAL A 2 -26.28 8.23 -8.58
N VAL A 3 -25.82 7.02 -8.90
CA VAL A 3 -24.71 6.78 -9.84
C VAL A 3 -24.98 7.37 -11.24
N THR A 4 -26.21 7.25 -11.75
CA THR A 4 -26.59 7.82 -13.06
C THR A 4 -26.63 9.34 -13.05
N GLU A 5 -27.07 9.94 -11.94
CA GLU A 5 -27.18 11.41 -11.81
C GLU A 5 -25.82 12.06 -11.62
N VAL A 6 -24.99 11.48 -10.74
CA VAL A 6 -23.67 12.03 -10.37
C VAL A 6 -22.60 11.68 -11.41
N ARG A 7 -22.75 10.55 -12.11
CA ARG A 7 -21.77 9.99 -13.05
C ARG A 7 -20.35 9.92 -12.46
N PRO A 8 -20.15 9.26 -11.30
CA PRO A 8 -18.83 9.17 -10.68
C PRO A 8 -17.88 8.31 -11.51
N GLU A 9 -16.58 8.51 -11.31
CA GLU A 9 -15.54 7.61 -11.85
C GLU A 9 -15.15 6.50 -10.88
N VAL A 10 -15.38 6.73 -9.59
CA VAL A 10 -15.02 5.84 -8.48
C VAL A 10 -16.27 5.50 -7.68
N LEU A 11 -16.45 4.20 -7.42
CA LEU A 11 -17.46 3.71 -6.49
C LEU A 11 -16.77 2.98 -5.34
N LEU A 12 -16.89 3.54 -4.14
CA LEU A 12 -16.28 3.03 -2.91
C LEU A 12 -17.36 2.50 -1.97
N GLY A 13 -17.27 1.21 -1.61
CA GLY A 13 -18.23 0.51 -0.78
C GLY A 13 -17.69 0.28 0.62
N LEU A 14 -18.35 0.86 1.64
CA LEU A 14 -17.96 0.77 3.05
C LEU A 14 -19.17 0.40 3.94
N SER A 15 -20.17 -0.26 3.36
CA SER A 15 -21.50 -0.40 3.98
C SER A 15 -21.63 -1.56 4.97
N GLY A 16 -20.82 -2.61 4.80
CA GLY A 16 -21.00 -3.88 5.50
C GLY A 16 -22.34 -4.57 5.22
N ALA A 17 -23.05 -4.17 4.15
CA ALA A 17 -24.40 -4.64 3.86
C ALA A 17 -24.44 -5.85 2.89
N GLY A 18 -23.36 -6.10 2.14
CA GLY A 18 -23.26 -7.23 1.21
C GLY A 18 -24.09 -7.09 -0.06
N ARG A 19 -23.47 -7.30 -1.22
CA ARG A 19 -24.13 -7.44 -2.55
C ARG A 19 -25.15 -6.35 -2.90
N ILE A 20 -24.96 -5.13 -2.40
CA ILE A 20 -25.86 -4.01 -2.65
C ILE A 20 -25.67 -3.37 -4.03
N TRP A 21 -24.53 -3.61 -4.69
CA TRP A 21 -24.31 -3.11 -6.04
C TRP A 21 -24.88 -4.07 -7.07
N SER A 22 -26.04 -3.69 -7.60
CA SER A 22 -26.71 -4.44 -8.66
C SER A 22 -25.93 -4.38 -9.98
N PRO A 23 -26.19 -5.28 -10.94
CA PRO A 23 -25.67 -5.18 -12.31
C PRO A 23 -25.87 -3.79 -12.93
N LYS A 24 -27.05 -3.20 -12.72
CA LYS A 24 -27.40 -1.85 -13.21
C LYS A 24 -26.52 -0.76 -12.60
N THR A 25 -26.13 -0.93 -11.33
CA THR A 25 -25.24 0.00 -10.61
C THR A 25 -23.86 0.05 -11.24
N ILE A 26 -23.27 -1.13 -11.50
CA ILE A 26 -21.94 -1.25 -12.11
C ILE A 26 -21.97 -0.79 -13.57
N GLN A 27 -23.02 -1.14 -14.32
CA GLN A 27 -23.22 -0.68 -15.70
C GLN A 27 -23.31 0.86 -15.77
N ALA A 28 -24.11 1.48 -14.91
CA ALA A 28 -24.24 2.93 -14.88
C ALA A 28 -22.91 3.64 -14.55
N LEU A 29 -22.08 3.05 -13.67
CA LEU A 29 -20.72 3.54 -13.42
C LEU A 29 -19.86 3.43 -14.68
N ALA A 30 -19.89 2.28 -15.34
CA ALA A 30 -19.10 2.01 -16.54
C ALA A 30 -19.54 2.80 -17.78
N GLU A 31 -20.78 3.30 -17.83
CA GLU A 31 -21.27 4.25 -18.83
C GLU A 31 -20.80 5.68 -18.55
N GLY A 32 -20.49 6.00 -17.29
CA GLY A 32 -20.04 7.31 -16.84
C GLY A 32 -18.58 7.62 -17.21
N THR A 33 -17.72 6.60 -17.26
CA THR A 33 -16.28 6.74 -17.46
C THR A 33 -15.67 5.57 -18.27
N GLU A 34 -14.57 5.83 -18.97
CA GLU A 34 -13.85 4.82 -19.75
C GLU A 34 -13.21 3.73 -18.87
N ARG A 35 -12.73 4.10 -17.67
CA ARG A 35 -12.01 3.19 -16.77
C ARG A 35 -12.52 3.30 -15.33
N PRO A 36 -13.67 2.68 -15.01
CA PRO A 36 -14.31 2.83 -13.70
C PRO A 36 -13.50 2.17 -12.58
N LEU A 37 -13.37 2.84 -11.43
CA LEU A 37 -12.78 2.26 -10.22
C LEU A 37 -13.90 1.68 -9.33
N ILE A 38 -13.86 0.37 -9.08
CA ILE A 38 -14.92 -0.40 -8.40
C ILE A 38 -14.34 -1.01 -7.13
N PHE A 39 -14.52 -0.34 -5.99
CA PHE A 39 -13.84 -0.67 -4.74
C PHE A 39 -14.81 -1.14 -3.64
N PRO A 40 -15.26 -2.41 -3.65
CA PRO A 40 -16.08 -2.94 -2.58
C PRO A 40 -15.21 -3.37 -1.37
N MET A 41 -15.14 -2.51 -0.35
CA MET A 41 -14.19 -2.67 0.76
C MET A 41 -14.76 -3.45 1.94
N SER A 42 -16.05 -3.78 1.92
CA SER A 42 -16.71 -4.46 3.02
C SER A 42 -16.17 -5.87 3.24
N ASN A 43 -15.83 -6.17 4.50
CA ASN A 43 -15.28 -7.45 4.94
C ASN A 43 -16.29 -8.24 5.79
N PRO A 44 -16.23 -9.58 5.79
CA PRO A 44 -15.48 -10.48 4.89
C PRO A 44 -16.12 -10.58 3.48
N SER A 45 -15.60 -11.40 2.56
CA SER A 45 -16.01 -11.42 1.13
C SER A 45 -17.52 -11.50 0.87
N HIS A 46 -18.31 -12.18 1.71
CA HIS A 46 -19.77 -12.24 1.54
C HIS A 46 -20.49 -10.91 1.83
N LYS A 47 -19.80 -9.97 2.49
CA LYS A 47 -20.24 -8.60 2.76
C LYS A 47 -19.76 -7.59 1.73
N SER A 48 -18.90 -8.00 0.80
CA SER A 48 -18.46 -7.19 -0.33
C SER A 48 -19.66 -6.69 -1.14
N GLU A 49 -19.65 -5.42 -1.56
CA GLU A 49 -20.74 -4.79 -2.30
C GLU A 49 -20.99 -5.44 -3.67
N CYS A 50 -19.95 -6.01 -4.28
CA CYS A 50 -20.03 -6.90 -5.45
C CYS A 50 -18.85 -7.91 -5.44
N SER A 51 -18.88 -8.90 -6.33
CA SER A 51 -17.72 -9.76 -6.61
C SER A 51 -16.82 -9.16 -7.70
N ALA A 52 -15.60 -9.69 -7.83
CA ALA A 52 -14.71 -9.39 -8.95
C ALA A 52 -15.33 -9.81 -10.30
N GLU A 53 -16.02 -10.95 -10.34
CA GLU A 53 -16.73 -11.42 -11.54
C GLU A 53 -17.84 -10.47 -11.99
N ASP A 54 -18.65 -9.98 -11.05
CA ASP A 54 -19.72 -9.02 -11.34
C ASP A 54 -19.12 -7.70 -11.84
N ALA A 55 -18.06 -7.21 -11.20
CA ALA A 55 -17.34 -6.01 -11.65
C ALA A 55 -16.80 -6.19 -13.08
N ALA A 56 -16.10 -7.29 -13.35
CA ALA A 56 -15.57 -7.61 -14.67
C ALA A 56 -16.68 -7.68 -15.73
N LYS A 57 -17.75 -8.41 -15.45
CA LYS A 57 -18.86 -8.64 -16.38
C LYS A 57 -19.62 -7.36 -16.69
N TYR A 58 -20.03 -6.63 -15.66
CA TYR A 58 -20.93 -5.48 -15.81
C TYR A 58 -20.20 -4.18 -16.13
N ALA A 59 -18.89 -4.10 -15.87
CA ALA A 59 -18.02 -3.03 -16.39
C ALA A 59 -17.33 -3.39 -17.71
N GLN A 60 -17.72 -4.49 -18.36
CA GLN A 60 -17.24 -4.91 -19.68
C GLN A 60 -15.71 -5.06 -19.75
N GLY A 61 -15.11 -5.55 -18.67
CA GLY A 61 -13.67 -5.76 -18.54
C GLY A 61 -12.81 -4.50 -18.48
N ARG A 62 -13.42 -3.30 -18.36
CA ARG A 62 -12.69 -2.01 -18.29
C ARG A 62 -12.41 -1.53 -16.87
N GLY A 63 -13.13 -2.08 -15.88
CA GLY A 63 -13.04 -1.62 -14.50
C GLY A 63 -11.77 -2.06 -13.79
N ILE A 64 -11.23 -1.21 -12.93
CA ILE A 64 -10.21 -1.58 -11.95
C ILE A 64 -10.92 -1.99 -10.67
N PHE A 65 -10.71 -3.24 -10.26
CA PHE A 65 -11.32 -3.82 -9.07
C PHE A 65 -10.31 -3.90 -7.93
N ALA A 66 -10.69 -3.42 -6.75
CA ALA A 66 -9.93 -3.61 -5.51
C ALA A 66 -10.87 -3.80 -4.32
N SER A 67 -10.67 -4.85 -3.53
CA SER A 67 -11.58 -5.18 -2.42
C SER A 67 -10.85 -5.31 -1.09
N GLY A 68 -11.58 -5.18 0.03
CA GLY A 68 -11.01 -5.39 1.36
C GLY A 68 -10.65 -6.86 1.60
N SER A 69 -11.51 -7.77 1.14
CA SER A 69 -11.32 -9.21 1.24
C SER A 69 -10.72 -9.78 -0.05
N PRO A 70 -9.98 -10.89 0.02
CA PRO A 70 -9.41 -11.51 -1.18
C PRO A 70 -10.50 -12.11 -2.08
N PHE A 71 -10.28 -12.01 -3.39
CA PHE A 71 -11.03 -12.67 -4.46
C PHE A 71 -10.05 -13.29 -5.45
N GLU A 72 -10.48 -14.31 -6.17
CA GLU A 72 -9.75 -14.80 -7.35
C GLU A 72 -9.80 -13.77 -8.48
N ASP A 73 -8.78 -13.76 -9.34
CA ASP A 73 -8.76 -12.93 -10.55
C ASP A 73 -9.95 -13.29 -11.45
N ALA A 74 -10.60 -12.29 -12.04
CA ALA A 74 -11.75 -12.51 -12.91
C ALA A 74 -11.33 -12.77 -14.35
N SER A 75 -12.19 -13.41 -15.15
CA SER A 75 -11.96 -13.59 -16.59
C SER A 75 -13.03 -12.86 -17.41
N TYR A 76 -12.61 -12.10 -18.42
CA TYR A 76 -13.51 -11.42 -19.34
C TYR A 76 -12.92 -11.34 -20.75
N GLY A 77 -13.65 -11.80 -21.77
CA GLY A 77 -13.21 -11.73 -23.16
C GLY A 77 -11.87 -12.42 -23.45
N GLY A 78 -11.56 -13.50 -22.75
CA GLY A 78 -10.28 -14.22 -22.86
C GLY A 78 -9.10 -13.56 -22.14
N LYS A 79 -9.32 -12.47 -21.40
CA LYS A 79 -8.31 -11.82 -20.56
C LYS A 79 -8.56 -12.12 -19.09
N VAL A 80 -7.47 -12.25 -18.34
CA VAL A 80 -7.47 -12.29 -16.87
C VAL A 80 -7.42 -10.85 -16.36
N LEU A 81 -8.31 -10.51 -15.43
CA LEU A 81 -8.43 -9.20 -14.81
C LEU A 81 -8.03 -9.32 -13.34
N PRO A 82 -7.02 -8.58 -12.87
CA PRO A 82 -6.55 -8.68 -11.50
C PRO A 82 -7.60 -8.32 -10.46
N SER A 83 -7.70 -9.15 -9.42
CA SER A 83 -8.45 -8.87 -8.20
C SER A 83 -7.52 -8.30 -7.14
N ASN A 84 -7.46 -6.97 -7.07
CA ASN A 84 -6.59 -6.31 -6.11
C ASN A 84 -7.14 -6.40 -4.68
N GLN A 85 -6.26 -6.48 -3.70
CA GLN A 85 -6.64 -6.44 -2.29
C GLN A 85 -6.17 -5.14 -1.62
N SER A 86 -7.13 -4.29 -1.28
CA SER A 86 -6.90 -3.08 -0.47
C SER A 86 -6.87 -3.43 1.00
N ASN A 87 -5.71 -3.83 1.50
CA ASN A 87 -5.56 -4.27 2.89
C ASN A 87 -4.61 -3.38 3.69
N ASN A 88 -4.97 -3.07 4.93
CA ASN A 88 -4.16 -2.27 5.84
C ASN A 88 -2.80 -2.91 6.18
N LEU A 89 -2.58 -4.19 5.85
CA LEU A 89 -1.29 -4.86 5.97
C LEU A 89 -0.15 -4.09 5.30
N TYR A 90 -0.44 -3.34 4.22
CA TYR A 90 0.58 -2.56 3.51
C TYR A 90 1.00 -1.29 4.27
N ILE A 91 0.13 -0.77 5.14
CA ILE A 91 0.32 0.53 5.81
C ILE A 91 0.77 0.33 7.25
N PHE A 92 0.03 -0.45 8.04
CA PHE A 92 0.22 -0.51 9.49
C PHE A 92 1.64 -0.90 9.94
N PRO A 93 2.32 -1.89 9.33
CA PRO A 93 3.68 -2.25 9.71
C PRO A 93 4.69 -1.11 9.48
N GLY A 94 4.67 -0.49 8.30
CA GLY A 94 5.56 0.62 7.96
C GLY A 94 5.26 1.88 8.77
N LEU A 95 3.97 2.22 8.93
CA LEU A 95 3.53 3.36 9.73
C LEU A 95 3.97 3.22 11.19
N ALA A 96 3.73 2.07 11.81
CA ALA A 96 4.12 1.81 13.18
C ALA A 96 5.65 1.78 13.34
N LEU A 97 6.37 1.18 12.39
CA LEU A 97 7.84 1.14 12.39
C LEU A 97 8.41 2.56 12.31
N GLY A 98 7.97 3.36 11.34
CA GLY A 98 8.44 4.74 11.14
C GLY A 98 8.17 5.61 12.37
N ALA A 99 6.93 5.59 12.88
CA ALA A 99 6.56 6.32 14.09
C ALA A 99 7.39 5.87 15.32
N LYS A 100 7.65 4.56 15.46
CA LYS A 100 8.46 4.03 16.55
C LYS A 100 9.93 4.44 16.45
N LEU A 101 10.52 4.36 15.26
CA LEU A 101 11.95 4.62 15.05
C LEU A 101 12.33 6.09 15.22
N CYS A 102 11.43 7.02 14.85
CA CYS A 102 11.65 8.44 15.09
C CYS A 102 11.12 8.93 16.44
N GLU A 103 10.56 8.04 17.26
CA GLU A 103 9.88 8.35 18.51
C GLU A 103 8.84 9.47 18.34
N ALA A 104 8.00 9.35 17.32
CA ALA A 104 6.96 10.33 17.06
C ALA A 104 6.03 10.49 18.28
N LYS A 105 5.81 11.74 18.72
CA LYS A 105 4.94 12.05 19.88
C LYS A 105 3.47 11.68 19.63
N LEU A 106 3.03 11.75 18.38
CA LEU A 106 1.73 11.32 17.91
C LEU A 106 1.83 10.93 16.43
N VAL A 107 0.85 10.15 15.95
CA VAL A 107 0.68 9.86 14.52
C VAL A 107 -0.30 10.88 13.95
N THR A 108 0.13 11.66 12.97
CA THR A 108 -0.68 12.71 12.32
C THR A 108 -1.35 12.20 11.04
N ASP A 109 -2.35 12.95 10.56
CA ASP A 109 -2.97 12.69 9.25
C ASP A 109 -1.96 12.81 8.11
N GLY A 110 -1.00 13.73 8.23
CA GLY A 110 0.09 13.88 7.26
C GLY A 110 0.95 12.63 7.19
N MET A 111 1.30 12.01 8.33
CA MET A 111 2.04 10.74 8.35
C MET A 111 1.25 9.61 7.66
N ILE A 112 -0.08 9.56 7.84
CA ILE A 112 -0.93 8.56 7.17
C ILE A 112 -1.02 8.81 5.66
N MET A 113 -1.07 10.08 5.24
CA MET A 113 -1.01 10.45 3.83
C MET A 113 0.32 10.04 3.19
N ALA A 114 1.45 10.40 3.82
CA ALA A 114 2.79 10.03 3.36
C ALA A 114 2.97 8.50 3.26
N ALA A 115 2.39 7.74 4.20
CA ALA A 115 2.38 6.28 4.12
C ALA A 115 1.60 5.76 2.90
N SER A 116 0.47 6.39 2.57
CA SER A 116 -0.39 6.02 1.44
C SER A 116 0.26 6.36 0.10
N GLU A 117 0.93 7.52 0.00
CA GLU A 117 1.71 7.93 -1.16
C GLU A 117 2.92 7.01 -1.41
N ALA A 118 3.63 6.62 -0.35
CA ALA A 118 4.74 5.66 -0.42
C ALA A 118 4.28 4.27 -0.91
N LEU A 119 3.11 3.81 -0.45
CA LEU A 119 2.51 2.58 -0.95
C LEU A 119 2.15 2.69 -2.44
N ALA A 120 1.56 3.80 -2.87
CA ALA A 120 1.23 4.03 -4.27
C ALA A 120 2.48 4.03 -5.16
N ALA A 121 3.55 4.70 -4.72
CA ALA A 121 4.86 4.74 -5.39
C ALA A 121 5.55 3.37 -5.43
N SER A 122 5.19 2.45 -4.52
CA SER A 122 5.67 1.08 -4.52
C SER A 122 5.05 0.19 -5.60
N ASN A 123 4.15 0.69 -6.46
CA ASN A 123 3.66 -0.07 -7.62
C ASN A 123 4.62 -0.01 -8.81
N ARG A 124 4.76 -1.11 -9.56
CA ARG A 124 5.57 -1.10 -10.79
C ARG A 124 4.72 -0.57 -11.95
N PRO A 125 5.26 0.25 -12.86
CA PRO A 125 4.52 0.74 -14.03
C PRO A 125 3.86 -0.38 -14.86
N GLU A 126 4.53 -1.52 -15.00
CA GLU A 126 4.06 -2.73 -15.67
C GLU A 126 2.86 -3.37 -14.95
N ASP A 127 2.89 -3.44 -13.62
CA ASP A 127 1.76 -3.95 -12.81
C ASP A 127 0.54 -3.04 -12.98
N LEU A 128 0.75 -1.72 -12.94
CA LEU A 128 -0.31 -0.72 -13.15
C LEU A 128 -0.92 -0.79 -14.55
N ALA A 129 -0.11 -1.08 -15.58
CA ALA A 129 -0.57 -1.28 -16.95
C ALA A 129 -1.50 -2.51 -17.09
N GLU A 130 -1.29 -3.54 -16.27
CA GLU A 130 -2.16 -4.72 -16.18
C GLU A 130 -3.39 -4.51 -15.29
N GLY A 131 -3.49 -3.36 -14.58
CA GLY A 131 -4.58 -3.08 -13.65
C GLY A 131 -4.34 -3.60 -12.23
N ARG A 132 -3.10 -3.96 -11.89
CA ARG A 132 -2.68 -4.25 -10.51
C ARG A 132 -2.31 -2.93 -9.82
N VAL A 133 -3.16 -2.46 -8.92
CA VAL A 133 -3.02 -1.17 -8.23
C VAL A 133 -2.49 -1.29 -6.80
N TYR A 134 -2.14 -2.50 -6.38
CA TYR A 134 -1.38 -2.77 -5.16
C TYR A 134 -0.15 -3.62 -5.48
N PRO A 135 0.98 -3.37 -4.82
CA PRO A 135 2.22 -4.10 -5.08
C PRO A 135 2.13 -5.54 -4.58
N GLY A 136 2.95 -6.42 -5.15
CA GLY A 136 3.01 -7.83 -4.75
C GLY A 136 3.48 -8.01 -3.30
N LEU A 137 2.84 -8.93 -2.57
CA LEU A 137 3.18 -9.25 -1.18
C LEU A 137 4.57 -9.87 -0.97
N SER A 138 5.21 -10.36 -2.03
CA SER A 138 6.57 -10.91 -1.96
C SER A 138 7.59 -9.88 -1.44
N ASP A 139 7.33 -8.58 -1.65
CA ASP A 139 8.18 -7.47 -1.21
C ASP A 139 7.57 -6.68 -0.03
N VAL A 140 6.76 -7.32 0.81
CA VAL A 140 6.10 -6.62 1.94
C VAL A 140 7.09 -5.94 2.89
N ARG A 141 8.31 -6.47 3.00
CA ARG A 141 9.38 -5.87 3.82
C ARG A 141 9.93 -4.61 3.19
N GLY A 142 10.27 -4.60 1.90
CA GLY A 142 10.71 -3.41 1.19
C GLY A 142 9.63 -2.33 1.18
N ILE A 143 8.37 -2.71 0.95
CA ILE A 143 7.22 -1.81 1.08
C ILE A 143 7.15 -1.19 2.49
N SER A 144 7.30 -2.00 3.54
CA SER A 144 7.30 -1.50 4.92
C SER A 144 8.44 -0.52 5.21
N VAL A 145 9.63 -0.74 4.62
CA VAL A 145 10.76 0.19 4.73
C VAL A 145 10.44 1.52 4.04
N SER A 146 9.94 1.50 2.80
CA SER A 146 9.57 2.71 2.06
C SER A 146 8.49 3.54 2.79
N VAL A 147 7.46 2.85 3.29
CA VAL A 147 6.41 3.49 4.10
C VAL A 147 7.00 4.08 5.39
N ALA A 148 7.86 3.34 6.11
CA ALA A 148 8.48 3.83 7.33
C ALA A 148 9.38 5.05 7.09
N CYS A 149 10.19 5.05 6.03
CA CYS A 149 11.01 6.19 5.62
C CYS A 149 10.16 7.44 5.39
N SER A 150 9.08 7.31 4.62
CA SER A 150 8.18 8.42 4.29
C SER A 150 7.47 8.97 5.53
N VAL A 151 7.03 8.08 6.42
CA VAL A 151 6.43 8.44 7.71
C VAL A 151 7.43 9.18 8.61
N MET A 152 8.68 8.72 8.67
CA MET A 152 9.74 9.38 9.44
C MET A 152 10.05 10.77 8.88
N LYS A 153 10.17 10.91 7.55
CA LYS A 153 10.36 12.20 6.87
C LYS A 153 9.22 13.17 7.22
N GLN A 154 7.97 12.73 7.13
CA GLN A 154 6.81 13.55 7.46
C GLN A 154 6.76 13.93 8.95
N ALA A 155 7.04 12.98 9.85
CA ALA A 155 7.09 13.25 11.30
C ALA A 155 8.15 14.30 11.67
N HIS A 156 9.29 14.28 10.99
CA HIS A 156 10.34 15.30 11.16
C HIS A 156 9.90 16.66 10.60
N ALA A 157 9.31 16.69 9.41
CA ALA A 157 8.79 17.92 8.80
C ALA A 157 7.73 18.61 9.67
N GLU A 158 6.88 17.83 10.35
CA GLU A 158 5.84 18.33 11.27
C GLU A 158 6.36 18.60 12.70
N GLY A 159 7.65 18.33 12.98
CA GLY A 159 8.25 18.57 14.29
C GLY A 159 7.76 17.64 15.41
N VAL A 160 7.21 16.47 15.04
CA VAL A 160 6.69 15.47 16.00
C VAL A 160 7.67 14.34 16.28
N ALA A 161 8.73 14.18 15.48
CA ALA A 161 9.84 13.26 15.74
C ALA A 161 10.76 13.75 16.87
N THR A 162 11.25 12.85 17.72
CA THR A 162 12.14 13.21 18.86
C THR A 162 13.44 12.43 18.95
N GLU A 163 13.57 11.28 18.26
CA GLU A 163 14.81 10.49 18.33
C GLU A 163 15.92 11.11 17.48
N GLU A 164 16.97 11.61 18.14
CA GLU A 164 18.06 12.38 17.50
C GLU A 164 18.76 11.60 16.38
N LYS A 165 18.95 10.29 16.55
CA LYS A 165 19.60 9.45 15.53
C LYS A 165 18.73 9.28 14.29
N ALA A 166 17.41 9.20 14.47
CA ALA A 166 16.46 9.13 13.36
C ALA A 166 16.45 10.46 12.60
N ILE A 167 16.37 11.59 13.31
CA ILE A 167 16.44 12.94 12.73
C ILE A 167 17.74 13.12 11.93
N ALA A 168 18.88 12.70 12.49
CA ALA A 168 20.16 12.76 11.79
C ALA A 168 20.20 11.88 10.52
N ALA A 169 19.53 10.72 10.53
CA ALA A 169 19.42 9.85 9.36
C ALA A 169 18.55 10.49 8.27
N ILE A 170 17.41 11.09 8.63
CA ILE A 170 16.50 11.80 7.72
C ILE A 170 17.24 12.98 7.06
N GLU A 171 17.93 13.80 7.84
CA GLU A 171 18.68 14.96 7.32
C GLU A 171 19.84 14.53 6.40
N ARG A 172 20.50 13.41 6.70
CA ARG A 172 21.54 12.86 5.81
C ARG A 172 20.95 12.41 4.48
N ASP A 173 19.81 11.74 4.53
CA ASP A 173 19.07 11.27 3.36
C ASP A 173 18.66 12.45 2.46
N ARG A 174 18.04 13.46 3.05
CA ARG A 174 17.65 14.70 2.37
C ARG A 174 18.83 15.41 1.72
N ARG A 175 19.99 15.47 2.37
CA ARG A 175 21.20 16.08 1.77
C ARG A 175 21.74 15.29 0.58
N ALA A 176 21.59 13.97 0.60
CA ALA A 176 22.10 13.11 -0.46
C ALA A 176 21.21 13.14 -1.70
N PHE A 177 19.88 13.26 -1.53
CA PHE A 177 18.94 13.05 -2.62
C PHE A 177 17.85 14.12 -2.79
N GLY A 178 17.74 15.10 -1.89
CA GLY A 178 16.67 16.09 -1.88
C GLY A 178 15.42 15.62 -1.14
N ASP A 179 14.37 16.46 -1.15
CA ASP A 179 13.09 16.18 -0.47
C ASP A 179 12.21 15.17 -1.24
N ASP A 180 12.29 15.16 -2.57
CA ASP A 180 11.43 14.36 -3.45
C ASP A 180 12.03 12.98 -3.84
N HIS A 181 13.05 12.51 -3.11
CA HIS A 181 13.65 11.22 -3.40
C HIS A 181 12.73 10.07 -2.98
N ASP A 182 12.29 9.34 -3.99
CA ASP A 182 11.57 8.08 -3.85
C ASP A 182 12.59 6.94 -3.67
N ASP A 183 12.54 6.26 -2.51
CA ASP A 183 13.39 5.11 -2.17
C ASP A 183 12.98 3.87 -2.99
N ARG A 184 12.93 3.99 -4.32
CA ARG A 184 12.54 2.90 -5.22
C ARG A 184 13.56 1.77 -5.13
N ARG A 185 13.11 0.67 -4.51
CA ARG A 185 13.31 -0.75 -4.86
C ARG A 185 14.63 -1.14 -5.54
N ASP A 186 15.75 -0.70 -5.01
CA ASP A 186 16.98 -1.49 -5.08
C ASP A 186 17.29 -1.95 -3.66
N GLU A 187 16.91 -3.20 -3.33
CA GLU A 187 17.34 -3.84 -2.08
C GLU A 187 18.87 -3.78 -1.92
N ASP A 188 19.59 -3.79 -3.05
CA ASP A 188 21.05 -3.68 -3.13
C ASP A 188 21.59 -2.24 -2.95
N ASN A 189 20.74 -1.22 -3.04
CA ASN A 189 21.16 0.18 -2.96
C ASN A 189 20.20 1.07 -2.14
N LEU A 190 19.86 0.61 -0.94
CA LEU A 190 19.09 1.40 0.02
C LEU A 190 19.72 2.76 0.30
N SER A 191 18.87 3.79 0.38
CA SER A 191 19.24 5.13 0.85
C SER A 191 19.76 5.10 2.30
N PRO A 192 20.49 6.14 2.78
CA PRO A 192 20.91 6.23 4.17
C PRO A 192 19.76 6.04 5.17
N LEU A 193 18.58 6.59 4.89
CA LEU A 193 17.40 6.38 5.75
C LEU A 193 16.86 4.96 5.62
N GLY A 194 16.76 4.43 4.40
CA GLY A 194 16.37 3.03 4.16
C GLY A 194 17.27 2.04 4.92
N ARG A 195 18.59 2.24 4.89
CA ARG A 195 19.56 1.44 5.67
C ARG A 195 19.35 1.59 7.17
N TYR A 196 19.08 2.80 7.66
CA TYR A 196 18.79 3.05 9.07
C TYR A 196 17.56 2.25 9.52
N VAL A 197 16.47 2.28 8.74
CA VAL A 197 15.24 1.55 9.01
C VAL A 197 15.47 0.04 8.95
N THR A 198 16.05 -0.47 7.86
CA THR A 198 16.31 -1.91 7.67
C THR A 198 17.16 -2.50 8.79
N ASN A 199 18.21 -1.79 9.23
CA ASN A 199 19.07 -2.24 10.34
C ASN A 199 18.35 -2.32 11.70
N LYS A 200 17.14 -1.75 11.82
CA LYS A 200 16.31 -1.79 13.03
C LYS A 200 15.15 -2.78 12.92
N MET A 201 14.94 -3.38 11.75
CA MET A 201 13.91 -4.39 11.57
C MET A 201 14.30 -5.70 12.26
N TYR A 202 13.29 -6.43 12.72
CA TYR A 202 13.47 -7.80 13.18
C TYR A 202 13.75 -8.75 12.01
N PHE A 203 14.73 -9.62 12.18
CA PHE A 203 15.02 -10.74 11.29
C PHE A 203 15.02 -12.04 12.11
N PRO A 204 14.36 -13.12 11.64
CA PRO A 204 14.28 -14.39 12.36
C PRO A 204 15.58 -15.21 12.23
N VAL A 205 16.72 -14.58 12.53
CA VAL A 205 18.04 -15.21 12.50
C VAL A 205 18.40 -15.61 13.93
N TYR A 206 18.65 -16.90 14.15
CA TYR A 206 19.09 -17.38 15.46
C TYR A 206 20.42 -16.74 15.84
N THR A 207 20.42 -16.06 16.97
CA THR A 207 21.66 -15.51 17.55
C THR A 207 22.21 -16.52 18.55
N PRO A 208 23.53 -16.80 18.55
CA PRO A 208 24.13 -17.67 19.56
C PRO A 208 23.82 -17.17 20.98
N LEU A 209 23.29 -18.06 21.83
CA LEU A 209 23.04 -17.77 23.25
C LEU A 209 24.29 -17.93 24.12
N ALA A 210 25.30 -18.62 23.58
CA ALA A 210 26.61 -18.77 24.20
C ALA A 210 27.62 -17.89 23.47
N TYR A 211 28.61 -17.38 24.20
CA TYR A 211 29.74 -16.69 23.60
C TYR A 211 30.44 -17.62 22.61
N VAL A 212 30.55 -17.17 21.35
CA VAL A 212 31.34 -17.84 20.32
C VAL A 212 32.56 -16.97 20.05
N PRO A 213 33.79 -17.45 20.35
CA PRO A 213 35.01 -16.73 19.99
C PRO A 213 35.07 -16.45 18.49
N ARG A 214 35.67 -15.32 18.09
CA ARG A 214 35.92 -15.01 16.67
C ARG A 214 36.66 -16.17 15.98
N GLY A 215 36.18 -16.58 14.80
CA GLY A 215 36.80 -17.62 13.96
C GLY A 215 36.25 -19.04 14.12
N VAL A 216 35.19 -19.26 14.91
CA VAL A 216 34.60 -20.62 15.11
C VAL A 216 33.43 -20.90 14.14
N LEU A 217 32.79 -19.87 13.60
CA LEU A 217 31.64 -19.96 12.69
C LEU A 217 31.90 -19.39 11.29
N GLU A 218 33.14 -18.96 11.01
CA GLU A 218 33.59 -18.50 9.69
C GLU A 218 34.12 -19.67 8.85
#